data_AF-A0A285JFL8-F1
#
_entry.id   AF-A0A285JFL8-F1
#
_cell.length_a   1.000
_cell.length_b   1.000
_cell.length_c   1.000
_cell.angle_alpha   90.00
_cell.angle_beta   90.00
_cell.angle_gamma   90.00
#
_symmetry.space_group_name_H-M   'P 1'
#
loop_
_entity.id
_entity.type
_entity.pdbx_description
1 polymer ?
#
loop_
_entity_poly.entity_id
_entity_poly.type
_entity_poly.pdbx_seq_one_letter_code
_entity_poly.pdbx_strand_id
1 'polypeptide(L)'
;MTTASSKTVRAVPPAKPDTHPEDRRVRTRRIGREIGILAVNVYERGVFDVVAFEKDAAKIAPYPWMRSVLATSAGLVEDVGAAYVKTARQVLR
;
A
#
# COMPACT_ATOMS: atom_id res chain seq x y z
N MET A 1 -32.09 39.96 54.13
CA MET A 1 -30.76 39.63 53.58
C MET A 1 -30.89 38.36 52.76
N THR A 2 -30.65 38.48 51.45
CA THR A 2 -31.10 37.54 50.41
C THR A 2 -30.00 36.50 50.14
N THR A 3 -30.34 35.21 50.19
CA THR A 3 -29.44 34.11 49.83
C THR A 3 -29.43 33.93 48.31
N ALA A 4 -28.28 34.16 47.67
CA ALA A 4 -28.11 33.93 46.24
C ALA A 4 -27.81 32.45 45.97
N SER A 5 -28.78 31.74 45.39
CA SER A 5 -28.61 30.37 44.90
C SER A 5 -28.03 30.41 43.48
N SER A 6 -26.74 30.13 43.34
CA SER A 6 -26.08 29.98 42.03
C SER A 6 -26.40 28.62 41.45
N LYS A 7 -27.48 28.54 40.67
CA LYS A 7 -27.84 27.37 39.86
C LYS A 7 -26.87 27.28 38.68
N THR A 8 -25.82 26.49 38.80
CA THR A 8 -24.89 26.21 37.69
C THR A 8 -25.64 25.42 36.61
N VAL A 9 -25.91 26.08 35.49
CA VAL A 9 -26.47 25.46 34.29
C VAL A 9 -25.47 24.44 33.78
N ARG A 10 -25.85 23.16 33.84
CA ARG A 10 -25.07 22.03 33.31
C ARG A 10 -24.91 22.24 31.80
N ALA A 11 -23.69 22.56 31.36
CA ALA A 11 -23.35 22.65 29.95
C ALA A 11 -23.70 21.31 29.27
N VAL A 12 -24.55 21.38 28.25
CA VAL A 12 -24.86 20.24 27.38
C VAL A 12 -23.55 19.83 26.69
N PRO A 13 -23.14 18.56 26.77
CA PRO A 13 -21.96 18.09 26.06
C PRO A 13 -22.14 18.38 24.55
N PRO A 14 -21.09 18.81 23.83
CA PRO A 14 -21.20 19.04 22.39
C PRO A 14 -21.73 17.77 21.73
N ALA A 15 -22.75 17.95 20.88
CA ALA A 15 -23.34 16.86 20.10
C ALA A 15 -22.20 16.09 19.41
N LYS A 16 -22.20 14.76 19.55
CA LYS A 16 -21.28 13.89 18.81
C LYS A 16 -21.39 14.28 17.33
N PRO A 17 -20.27 14.46 16.61
CA PRO A 17 -20.34 14.73 15.18
C PRO A 17 -21.11 13.56 14.54
N ASP A 18 -22.24 13.88 13.89
CA ASP A 18 -23.01 12.94 13.09
C ASP A 18 -22.10 12.44 11.99
N THR A 19 -21.42 11.34 12.28
CA THR A 19 -20.52 10.70 11.33
C THR A 19 -21.45 9.88 10.46
N HIS A 20 -21.88 10.46 9.34
CA HIS A 20 -22.74 9.77 8.39
C HIS A 20 -22.06 8.44 8.02
N PRO A 21 -22.71 7.28 8.20
CA PRO A 21 -22.07 5.98 8.00
C PRO A 21 -21.53 5.81 6.57
N GLU A 22 -22.12 6.52 5.61
CA GLU A 22 -21.64 6.59 4.23
C GLU A 22 -20.29 7.30 4.08
N ASP A 23 -20.03 8.40 4.81
CA ASP A 23 -18.73 9.08 4.79
C ASP A 23 -17.63 8.19 5.37
N ARG A 24 -17.97 7.38 6.39
CA ARG A 24 -17.03 6.43 6.98
C ARG A 24 -16.66 5.32 6.00
N ARG A 25 -17.62 4.81 5.21
CA ARG A 25 -17.42 3.79 4.17
C ARG A 25 -16.58 4.31 3.00
N VAL A 26 -16.85 5.53 2.53
CA VAL A 26 -16.06 6.18 1.48
C VAL A 26 -14.63 6.40 1.94
N ARG A 27 -14.42 6.85 3.19
CA ARG A 27 -13.08 7.08 3.75
C ARG A 27 -12.29 5.77 3.89
N THR A 28 -12.92 4.70 4.39
CA THR A 28 -12.26 3.37 4.48
C THR A 28 -11.95 2.78 3.10
N ARG A 29 -12.85 2.93 2.13
CA ARG A 29 -12.60 2.49 0.74
C ARG A 29 -11.41 3.24 0.11
N ARG A 30 -11.30 4.55 0.37
CA ARG A 30 -10.17 5.37 -0.11
C ARG A 30 -8.85 4.95 0.55
N ILE A 31 -8.84 4.77 1.87
CA ILE A 31 -7.65 4.32 2.61
C ILE A 31 -7.20 2.94 2.13
N GLY A 32 -8.13 1.98 1.97
CA GLY A 32 -7.80 0.65 1.45
C GLY A 32 -7.20 0.69 0.04
N ARG A 33 -7.69 1.60 -0.82
CA ARG A 33 -7.14 1.81 -2.16
C ARG A 33 -5.72 2.40 -2.12
N GLU A 34 -5.48 3.39 -1.26
CA GLU A 34 -4.16 4.01 -1.11
C GLU A 34 -3.13 3.02 -0.55
N ILE A 35 -3.52 2.20 0.44
CA ILE A 35 -2.68 1.10 0.96
C ILE A 35 -2.41 0.07 -0.14
N GLY A 36 -3.43 -0.30 -0.94
CA GLY A 36 -3.27 -1.22 -2.05
C GLY A 36 -2.28 -0.72 -3.11
N ILE A 37 -2.35 0.57 -3.47
CA ILE A 37 -1.40 1.19 -4.40
C ILE A 37 0.02 1.17 -3.82
N LEU A 38 0.18 1.51 -2.53
CA LEU A 38 1.48 1.46 -1.87
C LEU A 38 2.07 0.05 -1.88
N ALA A 39 1.27 -0.96 -1.57
CA ALA A 39 1.70 -2.36 -1.58
C ALA A 39 2.16 -2.81 -2.97
N VAL A 40 1.43 -2.43 -4.03
CA VAL A 40 1.82 -2.72 -5.42
C VAL A 40 3.14 -2.03 -5.79
N ASN A 41 3.34 -0.79 -5.36
CA ASN A 41 4.60 -0.06 -5.62
C ASN A 41 5.79 -0.67 -4.88
N VAL A 42 5.60 -1.13 -3.64
CA VAL A 42 6.66 -1.81 -2.87
C VAL A 42 7.00 -3.15 -3.54
N TYR A 43 6.00 -3.91 -3.96
CA TYR A 43 6.20 -5.15 -4.70
C TYR A 43 6.97 -4.93 -6.01
N GLU A 44 6.59 -3.93 -6.80
CA GLU A 44 7.28 -3.56 -8.04
C GLU A 44 8.75 -3.23 -7.82
N ARG A 45 9.07 -2.46 -6.77
CA ARG A 45 10.46 -2.20 -6.38
C ARG A 45 11.20 -3.47 -5.98
N GLY A 46 10.56 -4.33 -5.19
CA GLY A 46 11.18 -5.60 -4.79
C GLY A 46 11.50 -6.52 -5.96
N VAL A 47 10.59 -6.62 -6.95
CA VAL A 47 10.84 -7.35 -8.19
C VAL A 47 12.02 -6.74 -8.95
N PHE A 48 12.07 -5.41 -9.07
CA PHE A 48 13.17 -4.72 -9.74
C PHE A 48 14.52 -5.00 -9.08
N ASP A 49 14.59 -4.94 -7.74
CA ASP A 49 15.82 -5.18 -6.99
C ASP A 49 16.32 -6.62 -7.16
N VAL A 50 15.42 -7.61 -7.13
CA VAL A 50 15.76 -9.04 -7.36
C VAL A 50 16.28 -9.25 -8.78
N VAL A 51 15.59 -8.69 -9.78
CA VAL A 51 16.01 -8.79 -11.20
C VAL A 51 17.36 -8.11 -11.42
N ALA A 52 17.59 -6.95 -10.80
CA ALA A 52 18.88 -6.27 -10.86
C ALA A 52 19.99 -7.12 -10.24
N PHE A 53 19.73 -7.70 -9.06
CA PHE A 53 20.67 -8.61 -8.41
C PHE A 53 21.00 -9.83 -9.27
N GLU A 54 19.99 -10.50 -9.87
CA GLU A 54 20.22 -11.66 -10.72
C GLU A 54 20.98 -11.30 -12.01
N LYS A 55 20.67 -10.15 -12.62
CA LYS A 55 21.42 -9.63 -13.77
C LYS A 55 22.87 -9.30 -13.40
N ASP A 56 23.13 -8.76 -12.22
CA ASP A 56 24.49 -8.50 -11.75
C ASP A 56 25.23 -9.80 -11.39
N ALA A 57 24.56 -10.77 -10.77
CA ALA A 57 25.09 -12.10 -10.52
C ALA A 57 25.47 -12.80 -11.83
N ALA A 58 24.68 -12.64 -12.89
CA ALA A 58 24.98 -13.17 -14.21
C ALA A 58 26.26 -12.56 -14.82
N LYS A 59 26.61 -11.31 -14.52
CA LYS A 59 27.84 -10.67 -15.01
C LYS A 59 29.10 -11.26 -14.37
N ILE A 60 29.03 -11.55 -13.07
CA ILE A 60 30.17 -12.06 -12.29
C ILE A 60 30.28 -13.58 -12.31
N ALA A 61 29.24 -14.29 -12.76
CA ALA A 61 29.23 -15.74 -12.79
C ALA A 61 30.36 -16.31 -13.68
N PRO A 62 31.21 -17.23 -13.16
CA PRO A 62 32.34 -17.78 -13.90
C PRO A 62 31.94 -18.72 -15.05
N TYR A 63 30.78 -19.38 -14.94
CA TYR A 63 30.36 -20.39 -15.90
C TYR A 63 29.25 -19.90 -16.85
N PRO A 64 29.35 -20.11 -18.17
CA PRO A 64 28.35 -19.66 -19.15
C PRO A 64 26.93 -20.21 -18.92
N TRP A 65 26.82 -21.47 -18.47
CA TRP A 65 25.52 -22.07 -18.15
C TRP A 65 24.84 -21.35 -16.99
N MET A 66 25.61 -20.93 -15.98
CA MET A 66 25.09 -20.23 -14.80
C MET A 66 24.65 -18.80 -15.15
N ARG A 67 25.38 -18.11 -16.04
CA ARG A 67 24.95 -16.82 -16.61
C ARG A 67 23.59 -16.93 -17.30
N SER A 68 23.41 -18.00 -18.08
CA SER A 68 22.19 -18.24 -18.84
C SER A 68 21.01 -18.53 -17.91
N VAL A 69 21.21 -19.34 -16.87
CA VAL A 69 20.19 -19.61 -15.85
C VAL A 69 19.77 -18.32 -15.13
N LEU A 70 20.73 -17.52 -14.65
CA LEU A 70 20.46 -16.27 -13.94
C LEU A 70 19.78 -15.22 -14.84
N ALA A 71 20.19 -15.10 -16.10
CA ALA A 71 19.53 -14.20 -17.04
C ALA A 71 18.10 -14.65 -17.35
N THR A 72 17.86 -15.96 -17.43
CA THR A 72 16.53 -16.54 -17.70
C THR A 72 15.62 -16.39 -16.48
N SER A 73 16.11 -16.66 -15.27
CA SER A 73 15.35 -16.45 -14.03
C SER A 73 14.96 -14.99 -13.88
N ALA A 74 15.89 -14.07 -14.17
CA ALA A 74 15.64 -12.64 -14.06
C ALA A 74 14.53 -12.20 -15.03
N GLY A 75 14.57 -12.68 -16.27
CA GLY A 75 13.52 -12.41 -17.27
C GLY A 75 12.15 -12.96 -16.83
N LEU A 76 12.11 -14.18 -16.29
CA LEU A 76 10.86 -14.78 -15.82
C LEU A 76 10.25 -14.02 -14.64
N VAL A 77 11.08 -13.62 -13.67
CA VAL A 77 10.64 -12.83 -12.52
C VAL A 77 10.14 -11.44 -12.95
N GLU A 78 10.83 -10.82 -13.93
CA GLU A 78 10.43 -9.54 -14.51
C GLU A 78 9.06 -9.64 -15.21
N ASP A 79 8.85 -10.66 -16.05
CA ASP A 79 7.60 -10.87 -16.79
C ASP A 79 6.42 -11.16 -15.85
N VAL A 80 6.61 -12.06 -14.88
CA VAL A 80 5.56 -12.39 -13.90
C VAL A 80 5.24 -11.20 -13.00
N GLY A 81 6.27 -10.50 -12.53
CA GLY A 81 6.10 -9.30 -11.71
C GLY A 81 5.35 -8.20 -12.47
N ALA A 82 5.70 -7.96 -13.74
CA ALA A 82 5.02 -6.99 -14.59
C ALA A 82 3.54 -7.35 -14.82
N ALA A 83 3.24 -8.63 -15.07
CA ALA A 83 1.87 -9.11 -15.22
C ALA A 83 1.06 -8.94 -13.91
N TYR A 84 1.66 -9.24 -12.76
CA TYR A 84 1.03 -9.07 -11.46
C TYR A 84 0.74 -7.59 -11.15
N VAL A 85 1.73 -6.71 -11.32
CA VAL A 85 1.58 -5.26 -11.11
C VAL A 85 0.50 -4.68 -12.02
N LYS A 86 0.47 -5.09 -13.29
CA LYS A 86 -0.55 -4.67 -14.26
C LYS A 86 -1.95 -5.09 -13.79
N THR A 87 -2.11 -6.33 -13.37
CA THR A 87 -3.39 -6.87 -12.87
C THR A 87 -3.82 -6.17 -11.58
N ALA A 88 -2.90 -5.98 -10.63
CA ALA A 88 -3.18 -5.32 -9.37
C ALA A 88 -3.58 -3.84 -9.56
N ARG A 89 -2.90 -3.11 -10.45
CA ARG A 89 -3.30 -1.73 -10.81
C ARG A 89 -4.65 -1.68 -11.51
N GLN A 90 -5.02 -2.70 -12.27
CA GLN A 90 -6.34 -2.76 -12.92
C GLN A 90 -7.46 -3.00 -11.91
N VAL A 91 -7.23 -3.82 -10.89
CA VAL A 91 -8.18 -4.05 -9.78
C VAL A 91 -8.29 -2.82 -8.87
N LEU A 92 -7.19 -2.07 -8.71
CA LEU A 92 -7.13 -0.85 -7.91
C LEU A 92 -7.55 0.42 -8.68
N ARG A 93 -7.89 0.32 -9.97
CA ARG A 93 -8.45 1.43 -10.77
C ARG A 93 -9.93 1.63 -10.47
#